data_AF-A0A5K1BXV2-F1
#
_entry.id   AF-A0A5K1BXV2-F1
#
_cell.length_a   1.000
_cell.length_b   1.000
_cell.length_c   1.000
_cell.angle_alpha   90.00
_cell.angle_beta   90.00
_cell.angle_gamma   90.00
#
_symmetry.space_group_name_H-M   'P 1'
#
loop_
_entity.id
_entity.type
_entity.pdbx_description
1 polymer ?
#
loop_
_entity_poly.entity_id
_entity_poly.type
_entity_poly.pdbx_seq_one_letter_code
_entity_poly.pdbx_strand_id
1 'polypeptide(L)'
;AVNQLGDANEVLNERAVHVMSRMSNKLTGKDFSSGSSLASTSSSYSYAVDHSALIAGDAREVDHGLSVKLQVNKLIIQATSHENLCQNYVG
;
A
#
# COMPACT_ATOMS: atom_id res chain seq x y z
N ALA A 1 2.73 9.36 -38.09
CA ALA A 1 1.97 8.18 -37.62
C ALA A 1 2.85 7.17 -36.86
N VAL A 2 4.07 6.85 -37.32
CA VAL A 2 4.92 5.81 -36.70
C VAL A 2 5.39 6.14 -35.27
N ASN A 3 5.57 7.42 -34.92
CA ASN A 3 5.99 7.84 -33.57
C ASN A 3 4.87 7.79 -32.50
N GLN A 4 3.59 7.72 -32.90
CA GLN A 4 2.45 7.67 -31.96
C GLN A 4 2.21 6.26 -31.40
N LEU A 5 2.60 5.22 -32.14
CA LEU A 5 2.50 3.83 -31.68
C LEU A 5 3.54 3.51 -30.61
N GLY A 6 4.74 4.10 -30.70
CA GLY A 6 5.77 3.98 -29.67
C GLY A 6 5.32 4.63 -28.36
N ASP A 7 4.75 5.84 -28.45
CA ASP A 7 4.22 6.61 -27.32
C ASP A 7 3.04 5.91 -26.63
N ALA A 8 2.05 5.42 -27.40
CA ALA A 8 0.93 4.68 -26.84
C ALA A 8 1.35 3.38 -26.13
N ASN A 9 2.35 2.68 -26.67
CA ASN A 9 2.86 1.45 -26.06
C ASN A 9 3.66 1.72 -24.79
N GLU A 10 4.39 2.84 -24.75
CA GLU A 10 5.09 3.30 -23.54
C GLU A 10 4.10 3.63 -22.43
N VAL A 11 3.00 4.34 -22.73
CA VAL A 11 1.92 4.61 -21.77
C VAL A 11 1.27 3.33 -21.25
N LEU A 12 1.03 2.35 -22.12
CA LEU A 12 0.49 1.06 -21.70
C LEU A 12 1.46 0.29 -20.80
N ASN A 13 2.74 0.30 -21.14
CA ASN A 13 3.79 -0.33 -20.33
C ASN A 13 3.94 0.35 -18.98
N GLU A 14 3.89 1.68 -18.93
CA GLU A 14 3.90 2.44 -17.68
C GLU A 14 2.71 2.04 -16.79
N ARG A 15 1.50 1.98 -17.35
CA ARG A 15 0.31 1.52 -16.62
C ARG A 15 0.44 0.07 -16.17
N ALA A 16 1.01 -0.80 -16.99
CA ALA A 16 1.24 -2.19 -16.65
C ALA A 16 2.17 -2.33 -15.43
N VAL A 17 3.26 -1.55 -15.39
CA VAL A 17 4.18 -1.52 -14.23
C VAL A 17 3.46 -1.06 -12.96
N HIS A 18 2.61 -0.04 -13.04
CA HIS A 18 1.80 0.41 -11.91
C HIS A 18 0.85 -0.71 -11.41
N VAL A 19 0.21 -1.44 -12.32
CA VAL A 19 -0.66 -2.58 -11.97
C VAL A 19 0.14 -3.68 -11.28
N MET A 20 1.33 -4.03 -11.79
CA MET A 20 2.19 -5.06 -11.22
C MET A 20 2.70 -4.67 -9.83
N SER A 21 3.11 -3.41 -9.65
CA SER A 21 3.50 -2.86 -8.35
C SER A 21 2.34 -2.92 -7.35
N ARG A 22 1.13 -2.52 -7.77
CA ARG A 22 -0.07 -2.63 -6.95
C ARG A 22 -0.35 -4.08 -6.56
N MET A 23 -0.22 -5.01 -7.49
CA MET A 23 -0.44 -6.44 -7.22
C MET A 23 0.58 -6.97 -6.21
N SER A 24 1.85 -6.62 -6.38
CA SER A 24 2.90 -6.93 -5.40
C SER A 24 2.51 -6.44 -4.02
N ASN A 25 2.10 -5.18 -3.89
CA ASN A 25 1.71 -4.61 -2.61
C ASN A 25 0.52 -5.35 -1.97
N LYS A 26 -0.45 -5.79 -2.78
CA LYS A 26 -1.59 -6.60 -2.30
C LYS A 26 -1.16 -7.96 -1.77
N LEU A 27 -0.23 -8.60 -2.47
CA LEU A 27 0.26 -9.93 -2.10
C LEU A 27 1.26 -9.89 -0.95
N THR A 28 1.92 -8.76 -0.71
CA THR A 28 2.92 -8.59 0.36
C THR A 28 2.42 -7.78 1.55
N GLY A 29 1.12 -7.47 1.64
CA GLY A 29 0.53 -6.70 2.75
C GLY A 29 0.93 -5.22 2.81
N LYS A 30 1.37 -4.62 1.70
CA LYS A 30 1.78 -3.20 1.58
C LYS A 30 0.73 -2.32 0.89
N ASP A 31 -0.47 -2.86 0.64
CA ASP A 31 -1.53 -2.16 -0.10
C ASP A 31 -2.35 -1.19 0.74
N PHE A 32 -2.12 -1.18 2.05
CA PHE A 32 -2.55 -0.11 2.96
C PHE A 32 -1.28 0.54 3.50
N SER A 33 -1.13 1.86 3.30
CA SER A 33 0.08 2.56 3.76
C SER A 33 0.16 2.49 5.28
N SER A 34 1.16 1.78 5.81
CA SER A 34 1.45 1.75 7.25
C SER A 34 2.23 2.99 7.73
N GLY A 35 2.59 3.95 6.86
CA GLY A 35 3.37 5.10 7.33
C GLY A 35 3.82 6.19 6.34
N SER A 36 3.41 6.20 5.06
CA SER A 36 3.97 7.20 4.13
C SER A 36 3.08 8.43 3.86
N SER A 37 1.83 8.47 4.30
CA SER A 37 0.98 9.66 4.10
C SER A 37 1.12 10.71 5.21
N LEU A 38 1.91 10.46 6.27
CA LEU A 38 2.10 11.39 7.39
C LEU A 38 3.56 11.63 7.79
N ALA A 39 4.54 10.98 7.16
CA ALA A 39 5.96 11.16 7.50
C ALA A 39 6.55 12.53 7.08
N SER A 40 5.78 13.39 6.41
CA SER A 40 6.21 14.75 6.06
C SER A 40 6.01 15.79 7.17
N THR A 41 5.38 15.43 8.31
CA THR A 41 5.19 16.42 9.37
C THR A 41 5.34 15.79 10.76
N SER A 42 6.47 16.10 11.39
CA SER A 42 6.76 15.99 12.82
C SER A 42 7.39 14.67 13.30
N SER A 43 8.72 14.68 13.28
CA SER A 43 9.54 14.20 14.38
C SER A 43 8.90 14.43 15.77
N SER A 44 9.01 13.41 16.62
CA SER A 44 8.93 13.45 18.10
C SER A 44 7.56 13.24 18.76
N TYR A 45 7.11 11.99 18.91
CA TYR A 45 6.66 11.48 20.21
C TYR A 45 6.65 9.95 20.20
N SER A 46 7.61 9.40 20.91
CA SER A 46 7.68 8.00 21.30
C SER A 46 6.46 7.64 22.14
N TYR A 47 5.66 6.68 21.69
CA TYR A 47 4.82 5.87 22.58
C TYR A 47 5.18 4.41 22.35
N ALA A 48 6.12 3.97 23.18
CA ALA A 48 6.52 2.59 23.36
C ALA A 48 5.55 1.90 24.31
N VAL A 49 4.93 0.81 23.85
CA VAL A 49 4.55 -0.43 24.56
C VAL A 49 3.84 -1.28 23.52
N ASP A 50 4.10 -2.55 23.26
CA ASP A 50 5.00 -3.58 23.79
C ASP A 50 4.94 -4.67 22.71
N HIS A 51 6.09 -5.13 22.22
CA HIS A 51 6.33 -6.54 21.90
C HIS A 51 7.78 -6.69 21.43
N SER A 52 8.61 -7.13 22.38
CA SER A 52 9.74 -8.03 22.16
C SER A 52 10.95 -7.49 21.38
N ALA A 53 11.75 -6.73 22.12
CA ALA A 53 13.16 -7.04 22.37
C ALA A 53 14.03 -7.62 21.22
N LEU A 54 14.98 -6.78 20.80
CA LEU A 54 16.41 -7.09 20.81
C LEU A 54 16.90 -8.31 19.99
N ILE A 55 17.08 -8.13 18.68
CA ILE A 55 18.23 -8.72 17.97
C ILE A 55 18.82 -7.62 17.07
N ALA A 56 19.83 -6.93 17.60
CA ALA A 56 20.73 -6.10 16.81
C ALA A 56 21.66 -7.03 16.01
N GLY A 57 21.45 -7.12 14.71
CA GLY A 57 22.32 -7.86 13.80
C GLY A 57 21.85 -7.69 12.36
N ASP A 58 22.49 -6.77 11.64
CA ASP A 58 22.56 -6.67 10.18
C ASP A 58 21.37 -7.26 9.39
N ALA A 59 20.19 -6.68 9.60
CA ALA A 59 19.02 -7.01 8.81
C ALA A 59 18.64 -5.75 8.04
N ARG A 60 18.88 -5.75 6.73
CA ARG A 60 18.16 -4.89 5.79
C ARG A 60 16.71 -4.91 6.25
N GLU A 61 16.17 -3.81 6.76
CA GLU A 61 14.79 -3.78 7.27
C GLU A 61 13.87 -4.22 6.13
N VAL A 62 13.50 -5.51 6.15
CA VAL A 62 12.51 -6.03 5.24
C VAL A 62 11.23 -5.47 5.83
N ASP A 63 10.79 -4.34 5.29
CA ASP A 63 9.50 -3.75 5.62
C ASP A 63 8.42 -4.85 5.51
N HIS A 64 8.12 -5.45 6.67
CA HIS A 64 7.24 -6.58 6.80
C HIS A 64 5.84 -5.99 6.68
N GLY A 65 5.20 -6.23 5.53
CA GLY A 65 3.84 -5.76 5.31
C GLY A 65 2.85 -6.30 6.35
N LEU A 66 1.62 -5.82 6.28
CA LEU A 66 0.55 -6.20 7.19
C LEU A 66 0.37 -7.72 7.26
N SER A 67 0.06 -8.23 8.45
CA SER A 67 -0.38 -9.61 8.60
C SER A 67 -1.69 -9.85 7.84
N VAL A 68 -1.91 -11.09 7.40
CA VAL A 68 -3.14 -11.49 6.67
C VAL A 68 -4.39 -11.08 7.44
N LYS A 69 -4.43 -11.31 8.76
CA LYS A 69 -5.57 -10.96 9.61
C LYS A 69 -5.85 -9.45 9.59
N LEU A 70 -4.81 -8.63 9.66
CA LEU A 70 -4.95 -7.17 9.67
C LEU A 70 -5.35 -6.63 8.29
N GLN A 71 -4.76 -7.17 7.21
CA GLN A 71 -5.12 -6.82 5.84
C GLN A 71 -6.58 -7.15 5.54
N VAL A 72 -7.04 -8.36 5.91
CA VAL A 72 -8.44 -8.79 5.74
C VAL A 72 -9.39 -7.89 6.53
N ASN A 73 -9.06 -7.53 7.76
CA ASN A 73 -9.89 -6.61 8.55
C ASN A 73 -10.04 -5.24 7.86
N LYS A 74 -8.94 -4.68 7.33
CA LYS A 74 -8.99 -3.41 6.57
C LYS A 74 -9.84 -3.52 5.30
N LEU A 75 -9.76 -4.64 4.58
CA LEU A 75 -10.60 -4.89 3.41
C LEU A 75 -12.10 -4.92 3.75
N ILE A 76 -12.47 -5.58 4.86
CA ILE A 76 -13.85 -5.61 5.34
C ILE A 76 -14.32 -4.19 5.66
N ILE A 77 -13.55 -3.42 6.43
CA ILE A 77 -13.88 -2.03 6.78
C ILE A 77 -14.08 -1.19 5.51
N GLN A 78 -13.20 -1.32 4.52
CA GLN A 78 -13.31 -0.59 3.26
C GLN A 78 -14.60 -0.96 2.52
N ALA A 79 -14.96 -2.24 2.47
CA ALA A 79 -16.14 -2.73 1.77
C ALA A 79 -17.47 -2.39 2.48
N THR A 80 -17.46 -2.27 3.81
CA THR A 80 -18.66 -1.97 4.60
C THR A 80 -18.79 -0.51 5.00
N SER A 81 -17.78 0.33 4.70
CA SER A 81 -17.81 1.75 5.03
C SER A 81 -18.92 2.46 4.26
N HIS A 82 -19.77 3.20 4.98
CA HIS A 82 -20.83 4.00 4.39
C HIS A 82 -20.28 5.02 3.37
N GLU A 83 -19.14 5.66 3.68
CA GLU A 83 -18.48 6.65 2.81
C GLU A 83 -18.07 6.04 1.46
N ASN A 84 -17.57 4.80 1.47
CA ASN A 84 -17.17 4.13 0.24
C ASN A 84 -18.38 3.64 -0.55
N LEU A 85 -19.42 3.18 0.15
CA LEU A 85 -20.63 2.67 -0.47
C LEU A 85 -21.44 3.77 -1.15
N CYS A 86 -21.62 4.93 -0.50
CA CYS A 86 -22.43 6.03 -1.03
C CYS A 86 -21.82 6.77 -2.22
N GLN A 87 -20.53 6.54 -2.51
CA GLN A 87 -19.85 7.08 -3.69
C GLN A 87 -20.06 6.24 -4.96
N ASN A 88 -20.50 4.98 -4.83
CA ASN A 88 -20.75 4.15 -6.01
C ASN A 88 -22.01 4.62 -6.73
N TYR A 89 -21.99 4.50 -8.06
CA TYR A 89 -23.15 4.82 -8.90
C TYR A 89 -24.38 4.01 -8.44
N VAL A 90 -25.53 4.68 -8.32
CA VAL A 90 -26.81 4.00 -8.05
C VAL A 90 -27.16 3.21 -9.30
N GLY A 91 -27.08 1.88 -9.19
CA GLY A 91 -27.29 0.94 -10.30
C GLY A 91 -28.59 1.13 -11.06
#